data_AF-A0A1G1MPL9-F1
#
_entry.id   AF-A0A1G1MPL9-F1
#
_cell.length_a   1.000
_cell.length_b   1.000
_cell.length_c   1.000
_cell.angle_alpha   90.00
_cell.angle_beta   90.00
_cell.angle_gamma   90.00
#
_symmetry.space_group_name_H-M   'P 1'
#
loop_
_entity.id
_entity.type
_entity.pdbx_description
1 polymer ?
#
loop_
_entity_poly.entity_id
_entity_poly.type
_entity_poly.pdbx_seq_one_letter_code
_entity_poly.pdbx_strand_id
1 'polypeptide(L)'
;MKRLRRYFVTGLIVVIPVFLTIYILAISFKFLDGILGKYLNEYFKNYPGFYIPGLGFILFFLIIILAGFIATRLFGRKIYPQLEKWFSGLPLINKIYPTLKQLVLFILAQKEFGFQKVVLVEYPSKGIWSVGFLTNEQYAKISSSLNREMVSVFVPS
;
A
#
# COMPACT_ATOMS: atom_id res chain seq x y z
N MET A 1 38.16 0.43 -12.80
CA MET A 1 37.14 1.45 -12.40
C MET A 1 35.69 1.01 -12.59
N LYS A 2 35.27 0.44 -13.74
CA LYS A 2 33.86 0.04 -13.99
C LYS A 2 33.31 -1.03 -13.02
N ARG A 3 34.13 -2.01 -12.60
CA ARG A 3 33.72 -3.06 -11.64
C ARG A 3 33.52 -2.52 -10.21
N LEU A 4 34.42 -1.64 -9.74
CA LEU A 4 34.29 -1.01 -8.43
C LEU A 4 33.06 -0.10 -8.35
N ARG A 5 32.81 0.70 -9.41
CA ARG A 5 31.58 1.51 -9.53
C ARG A 5 30.32 0.64 -9.50
N ARG A 6 30.34 -0.51 -10.18
CA ARG A 6 29.21 -1.45 -10.17
C ARG A 6 28.95 -1.99 -8.77
N TYR A 7 29.97 -2.46 -8.06
CA TYR A 7 29.80 -2.96 -6.68
C TYR A 7 29.31 -1.87 -5.73
N PHE A 8 29.83 -0.65 -5.83
CA PHE A 8 29.35 0.48 -5.03
C PHE A 8 27.88 0.81 -5.30
N VAL A 9 27.49 0.93 -6.58
CA VAL A 9 26.10 1.24 -6.96
C VAL A 9 25.15 0.11 -6.55
N THR A 10 25.53 -1.16 -6.75
CA THR A 10 24.73 -2.30 -6.32
C THR A 10 24.60 -2.34 -4.79
N GLY A 11 25.67 -2.12 -4.05
CA GLY A 11 25.63 -2.03 -2.58
C GLY A 11 24.73 -0.89 -2.10
N LEU A 12 24.82 0.29 -2.73
CA LEU A 12 23.95 1.41 -2.41
C LEU A 12 22.47 1.08 -2.65
N ILE A 13 22.14 0.48 -3.79
CA ILE A 13 20.76 0.07 -4.13
C ILE A 13 20.21 -0.91 -3.09
N VAL A 14 21.04 -1.82 -2.56
CA VAL A 14 20.62 -2.80 -1.55
C VAL A 14 20.42 -2.14 -0.18
N VAL A 15 21.26 -1.16 0.19
CA VAL A 15 21.19 -0.49 1.50
C VAL A 15 20.10 0.59 1.54
N ILE A 16 19.80 1.24 0.42
CA ILE A 16 18.80 2.32 0.33
C ILE A 16 17.45 1.93 0.95
N PRO A 17 16.82 0.79 0.62
CA PRO A 17 15.53 0.40 1.20
C PRO A 17 15.59 0.30 2.73
N VAL A 18 16.63 -0.34 3.27
CA VAL A 18 16.80 -0.53 4.71
C VAL A 18 17.00 0.82 5.39
N PHE A 19 17.90 1.65 4.88
CA PHE A 19 18.14 2.99 5.40
C PHE A 19 16.86 3.83 5.36
N LEU A 20 16.11 3.78 4.25
CA LEU A 20 14.86 4.52 4.10
C LEU A 20 13.81 4.08 5.12
N THR A 21 13.66 2.77 5.37
CA THR A 21 12.73 2.28 6.42
C THR A 21 13.10 2.80 7.81
N ILE A 22 14.37 2.69 8.20
CA ILE A 22 14.86 3.18 9.50
C ILE A 22 14.68 4.70 9.59
N TYR A 23 14.99 5.43 8.52
CA TYR A 23 14.83 6.89 8.47
C TYR A 23 13.38 7.32 8.63
N ILE A 24 12.45 6.69 7.90
CA ILE A 24 11.01 6.96 8.03
C ILE A 24 10.53 6.66 9.46
N LEU A 25 10.92 5.53 10.04
CA LEU A 25 10.56 5.22 11.42
C LEU A 25 11.10 6.25 12.42
N ALA A 26 12.36 6.67 12.25
CA ALA A 26 12.98 7.66 13.13
C ALA A 26 12.33 9.05 13.03
N ILE A 27 11.97 9.50 11.82
CA ILE A 27 11.31 10.80 11.65
C ILE A 27 9.86 10.76 12.16
N SER A 28 9.14 9.66 11.92
CA SER A 28 7.80 9.46 12.48
C SER A 28 7.86 9.51 14.00
N PHE A 29 8.77 8.76 14.62
CA PHE A 29 8.97 8.76 16.07
C PHE A 29 9.22 10.17 16.62
N LYS A 30 10.17 10.91 16.03
CA LYS A 30 10.48 12.29 16.48
C LYS A 30 9.30 13.25 16.32
N PHE A 31 8.55 13.15 15.23
CA PHE A 31 7.37 13.98 14.99
C PHE A 31 6.28 13.73 16.05
N LEU A 32 6.07 12.47 16.39
CA LEU A 32 5.01 12.05 17.31
C LEU A 32 5.38 12.28 18.77
N ASP A 33 6.61 11.99 19.18
CA ASP A 33 7.08 12.40 20.51
C ASP A 33 7.08 13.92 20.66
N GLY A 34 7.39 14.66 19.60
CA GLY A 34 7.33 16.14 19.60
C GLY A 34 5.92 16.71 19.77
N ILE A 35 4.91 16.08 19.17
CA ILE A 35 3.50 16.51 19.28
C ILE A 35 2.86 15.85 20.51
N LEU A 36 2.67 14.53 20.46
CA LEU A 36 1.96 13.76 21.48
C LEU A 36 2.74 13.73 22.79
N GLY A 37 4.06 13.51 22.74
CA GLY A 37 4.88 13.49 23.95
C GLY A 37 4.90 14.84 24.66
N LYS A 38 4.88 15.97 23.94
CA LYS A 38 4.79 17.31 24.55
C LYS A 38 3.41 17.57 25.17
N TYR A 39 2.32 17.36 24.41
CA TYR A 39 0.95 17.55 24.91
C TYR A 39 0.62 16.60 26.08
N LEU A 40 1.04 15.34 26.01
CA LEU A 40 0.81 14.36 27.08
C LEU A 40 1.68 14.64 28.30
N ASN A 41 2.97 14.99 28.14
CA ASN A 41 3.80 15.31 29.29
C ASN A 41 3.36 16.60 29.99
N GLU A 42 2.81 17.59 29.28
CA GLU A 42 2.18 18.76 29.91
C GLU A 42 0.90 18.37 30.65
N TYR A 43 0.10 17.45 30.10
CA TYR A 43 -1.14 16.97 30.74
C TYR A 43 -0.87 16.10 31.99
N PHE A 44 0.09 15.16 31.91
CA PHE A 44 0.49 14.28 33.00
C PHE A 44 1.42 14.94 34.03
N LYS A 45 2.08 16.08 33.71
CA LYS A 45 2.76 16.87 34.74
C LYS A 45 1.81 17.38 35.82
N ASN A 46 0.53 17.58 35.48
CA ASN A 46 -0.48 18.09 36.39
C ASN A 46 -1.17 17.00 37.23
N TYR A 47 -0.97 15.71 36.92
CA TYR A 47 -1.53 14.57 37.65
C TYR A 47 -0.66 13.32 37.47
N PRO A 48 -0.31 12.61 38.55
CA PRO A 48 0.96 12.76 39.26
C PRO A 48 2.17 12.61 38.32
N GLY A 49 3.24 13.38 38.53
CA GLY A 49 4.38 13.62 37.62
C GLY A 49 5.20 12.41 37.13
N PHE A 50 4.55 11.45 36.49
CA PHE A 50 5.15 10.30 35.83
C PHE A 50 5.43 10.63 34.36
N TYR A 51 6.71 10.82 34.05
CA TYR A 51 7.19 10.80 32.68
C TYR A 51 7.38 9.34 32.26
N ILE A 52 6.52 8.82 31.39
CA ILE A 52 6.69 7.49 30.81
C ILE A 52 7.33 7.65 29.42
N PRO A 53 8.65 7.42 29.28
CA PRO A 53 9.30 7.43 27.98
C PRO A 53 8.66 6.35 27.09
N GLY A 54 8.28 6.71 25.86
CA GLY A 54 7.66 5.79 24.90
C GLY A 54 6.12 5.75 24.91
N LEU A 55 5.43 6.57 25.72
CA LEU A 55 3.97 6.75 25.62
C LEU A 55 3.53 7.20 24.21
N GLY A 56 4.30 8.10 23.59
CA GLY A 56 4.08 8.56 22.22
C GLY A 56 4.14 7.40 21.21
N PHE A 57 5.02 6.43 21.43
CA PHE A 57 5.14 5.24 20.59
C PHE A 57 3.93 4.31 20.69
N ILE A 58 3.45 4.04 21.91
CA ILE A 58 2.26 3.20 22.12
C ILE A 58 1.03 3.85 21.47
N LEU A 59 0.86 5.16 21.67
CA LEU A 59 -0.25 5.91 21.10
C LEU A 59 -0.18 5.95 19.57
N PHE A 60 1.01 6.11 19.00
CA PHE A 60 1.21 6.03 17.56
C PHE A 60 0.79 4.69 16.99
N PHE A 61 1.24 3.60 17.62
CA PHE A 61 0.88 2.26 17.21
C PHE A 61 -0.64 2.07 17.24
N LEU A 62 -1.29 2.57 18.30
CA LEU A 62 -2.74 2.55 18.44
C LEU A 62 -3.44 3.37 17.33
N ILE A 63 -2.94 4.58 17.03
CA ILE A 63 -3.47 5.44 15.97
C ILE A 63 -3.32 4.77 14.60
N ILE A 64 -2.18 4.16 14.29
CA ILE A 64 -1.99 3.43 13.03
C ILE A 64 -2.97 2.26 12.93
N ILE A 65 -3.11 1.46 14.00
CA ILE A 65 -4.03 0.33 14.01
C ILE A 65 -5.46 0.80 13.81
N LEU A 66 -5.89 1.86 14.49
CA LEU A 66 -7.21 2.45 14.33
C LEU A 66 -7.41 3.01 12.92
N ALA A 67 -6.43 3.71 12.36
CA ALA A 67 -6.48 4.21 11.00
C ALA A 67 -6.57 3.06 9.97
N GLY A 68 -5.84 1.96 10.19
CA GLY A 68 -5.90 0.76 9.38
C GLY A 68 -7.26 0.07 9.49
N PHE A 69 -7.80 -0.08 10.70
CA PHE A 69 -9.12 -0.65 10.93
C PHE A 69 -10.23 0.18 10.26
N ILE A 70 -10.15 1.51 10.40
CA ILE A 70 -11.02 2.46 9.72
C ILE A 70 -10.85 2.34 8.21
N ALA A 71 -9.63 2.23 7.70
CA ALA A 71 -9.40 2.03 6.28
C ALA A 71 -10.07 0.74 5.79
N THR A 72 -9.78 -0.42 6.39
CA THR A 72 -10.37 -1.69 5.95
C THR A 72 -11.90 -1.71 6.04
N ARG A 73 -12.48 -1.03 7.03
CA ARG A 73 -13.93 -1.05 7.27
C ARG A 73 -14.72 0.07 6.60
N LEU A 74 -14.11 1.25 6.42
CA LEU A 74 -14.73 2.47 5.89
C LEU A 74 -14.31 2.80 4.46
N PHE A 75 -13.52 1.95 3.78
CA PHE A 75 -13.30 1.98 2.32
C PHE A 75 -14.59 1.63 1.52
N GLY A 76 -15.75 2.07 1.99
CA GLY A 76 -17.00 2.11 1.24
C GLY A 76 -17.17 3.45 0.50
N ARG A 77 -18.00 3.45 -0.56
CA ARG A 77 -18.18 4.57 -1.51
C ARG A 77 -18.60 5.93 -0.91
N LYS A 78 -19.03 6.01 0.37
CA LYS A 78 -19.62 7.24 0.96
C LYS A 78 -18.66 8.13 1.75
N ILE A 79 -17.68 7.57 2.46
CA ILE A 79 -16.84 8.33 3.42
C ILE A 79 -15.60 8.92 2.72
N TYR A 80 -15.11 8.22 1.71
CA TYR A 80 -13.92 8.62 0.98
C TYR A 80 -13.99 10.02 0.33
N PRO A 81 -15.09 10.40 -0.35
CA PRO A 81 -15.18 11.73 -0.97
C PRO A 81 -15.21 12.87 0.05
N GLN A 82 -15.70 12.63 1.26
CA GLN A 82 -15.76 13.64 2.34
C GLN A 82 -14.38 13.91 2.93
N LEU A 83 -13.57 12.88 3.14
CA LEU A 83 -12.18 13.03 3.57
C LEU A 83 -11.35 13.75 2.51
N GLU A 84 -11.51 13.38 1.25
CA GLU A 84 -10.80 14.02 0.13
C GLU A 84 -11.19 15.51 0.00
N LYS A 85 -12.46 15.85 0.18
CA LYS A 85 -12.92 17.24 0.23
C LYS A 85 -12.28 18.01 1.41
N TRP A 86 -12.15 17.39 2.57
CA TRP A 86 -11.52 18.02 3.73
C TRP A 86 -10.04 18.33 3.49
N PHE A 87 -9.27 17.36 2.97
CA PHE A 87 -7.87 17.58 2.59
C PHE A 87 -7.71 18.58 1.44
N SER A 88 -8.67 18.64 0.52
CA SER A 88 -8.66 19.59 -0.61
C SER A 88 -8.82 21.06 -0.18
N GLY A 89 -9.34 21.30 1.03
CA GLY A 89 -9.49 22.64 1.61
C GLY A 89 -8.21 23.25 2.17
N LEU A 90 -7.13 22.46 2.31
CA LEU A 90 -5.86 22.92 2.83
C LEU A 90 -4.92 23.32 1.68
N PRO A 91 -4.47 24.59 1.60
CA PRO A 91 -3.85 25.19 0.41
C PRO A 91 -2.49 24.58 -0.01
N LEU A 92 -1.92 23.70 0.82
CA LEU A 92 -0.69 22.94 0.53
C LEU A 92 -0.96 21.44 0.34
N ILE A 93 -1.86 20.86 1.13
CA ILE A 93 -2.14 19.42 1.12
C ILE A 93 -2.91 19.02 -0.13
N ASN A 94 -3.78 19.91 -0.62
CA ASN A 94 -4.61 19.68 -1.80
C ASN A 94 -3.82 19.46 -3.11
N LYS A 95 -2.56 19.90 -3.17
CA LYS A 95 -1.66 19.68 -4.32
C LYS A 95 -0.89 18.36 -4.22
N ILE A 96 -0.48 17.97 -3.01
CA ILE A 96 0.43 16.84 -2.79
C ILE A 96 -0.35 15.53 -2.60
N TYR A 97 -1.45 15.58 -1.86
CA TYR A 97 -2.24 14.39 -1.50
C TYR A 97 -2.76 13.62 -2.73
N PRO A 98 -3.34 14.27 -3.77
CA PRO A 98 -3.81 13.54 -4.96
C PRO A 98 -2.68 12.83 -5.70
N THR A 99 -1.52 13.48 -5.83
CA THR A 99 -0.35 12.90 -6.53
C THR A 99 0.19 11.68 -5.77
N LEU A 100 0.37 11.77 -4.46
CA LEU A 100 0.84 10.64 -3.65
C LEU A 100 -0.15 9.47 -3.69
N LYS A 101 -1.44 9.78 -3.57
CA LYS A 101 -2.51 8.78 -3.68
C LYS A 101 -2.47 8.08 -5.04
N GLN A 102 -2.30 8.81 -6.14
CA GLN A 102 -2.19 8.22 -7.48
C GLN A 102 -0.98 7.29 -7.60
N LEU A 103 0.18 7.67 -7.05
CA LEU A 103 1.36 6.81 -7.04
C LEU A 103 1.13 5.51 -6.26
N VAL A 104 0.50 5.60 -5.09
CA VAL A 104 0.15 4.41 -4.29
C VAL A 104 -0.85 3.53 -5.03
N LEU A 105 -1.91 4.11 -5.60
CA LEU A 105 -2.90 3.38 -6.40
C LEU A 105 -2.26 2.71 -7.61
N PHE A 106 -1.33 3.37 -8.28
CA PHE A 106 -0.59 2.80 -9.41
C PHE A 106 0.26 1.60 -8.99
N ILE A 107 0.97 1.69 -7.87
CA ILE A 107 1.77 0.58 -7.32
C ILE A 107 0.86 -0.60 -6.92
N LEU A 108 -0.30 -0.31 -6.33
CA LEU A 108 -1.29 -1.34 -5.97
C LEU A 108 -1.90 -1.99 -7.22
N ALA A 109 -2.27 -1.20 -8.23
CA ALA A 109 -2.81 -1.69 -9.49
C ALA A 109 -1.81 -2.57 -10.26
N GLN A 110 -0.51 -2.25 -10.23
CA GLN A 110 0.50 -3.12 -10.83
C GLN A 110 0.53 -4.54 -10.23
N LYS A 111 0.13 -4.72 -8.96
CA LYS A 111 0.00 -6.07 -8.39
C LYS A 111 -1.19 -6.85 -8.96
N GLU A 112 -2.25 -6.18 -9.43
CA GLU A 112 -3.41 -6.83 -10.04
C GLU A 112 -3.20 -7.10 -11.55
N PHE A 113 -2.50 -6.22 -12.27
CA PHE A 113 -2.21 -6.40 -13.71
C PHE A 113 -0.92 -7.19 -13.99
N GLY A 114 -0.09 -7.45 -12.96
CA GLY A 114 1.32 -7.81 -13.12
C GLY A 114 1.66 -9.21 -13.60
N PHE A 115 0.70 -10.13 -13.74
CA PHE A 115 0.98 -11.46 -14.31
C PHE A 115 -0.25 -12.02 -15.03
N GLN A 116 -0.68 -11.36 -16.11
CA GLN A 116 -1.48 -12.07 -17.11
C GLN A 116 -0.56 -13.12 -17.75
N LYS A 117 -0.60 -14.36 -17.25
CA LYS A 117 0.13 -15.47 -17.86
C LYS A 117 -0.39 -15.63 -19.29
N VAL A 118 0.54 -15.61 -20.25
CA VAL A 118 0.21 -15.86 -21.65
C VAL A 118 -0.03 -17.36 -21.81
N VAL A 119 -1.18 -17.72 -22.37
CA VAL A 119 -1.59 -19.10 -22.63
C VAL A 119 -1.92 -19.28 -24.11
N LEU A 120 -1.72 -20.48 -24.62
CA LEU A 120 -2.23 -20.88 -25.93
C LEU A 120 -3.56 -21.60 -25.73
N VAL A 121 -4.59 -21.15 -26.43
CA VAL A 121 -5.94 -21.73 -26.37
C VAL A 121 -6.42 -22.04 -27.78
N GLU A 122 -7.14 -23.14 -27.95
CA GLU A 122 -7.79 -23.46 -29.22
C GLU A 122 -9.04 -22.60 -29.40
N TYR A 123 -8.97 -21.61 -30.29
CA TYR A 123 -10.07 -20.69 -30.59
C TYR A 123 -9.87 -20.11 -32.01
N PRO A 124 -10.93 -20.04 -32.86
CA PRO A 124 -12.33 -20.37 -32.56
C PRO A 124 -12.68 -21.86 -32.69
N SER A 125 -11.82 -22.68 -33.30
CA SER A 125 -12.07 -24.10 -33.59
C SER A 125 -10.86 -24.97 -33.22
N LYS A 126 -11.09 -26.28 -33.05
CA LYS A 126 -10.03 -27.26 -32.76
C LYS A 126 -8.92 -27.19 -33.81
N GLY A 127 -7.67 -27.22 -33.37
CA GLY A 127 -6.49 -27.10 -34.22
C GLY A 127 -6.07 -25.67 -34.59
N ILE A 128 -6.87 -24.64 -34.25
CA ILE A 128 -6.48 -23.23 -34.43
C ILE A 128 -6.08 -22.66 -33.07
N TRP A 129 -4.79 -22.36 -32.90
CA TRP A 129 -4.24 -21.85 -31.65
C TRP A 129 -4.17 -20.33 -31.64
N SER A 130 -4.71 -19.72 -30.59
CA SER A 130 -4.69 -18.29 -30.37
C SER A 130 -3.98 -17.97 -29.05
N VAL A 131 -3.30 -16.82 -29.03
CA VAL A 131 -2.64 -16.30 -27.82
C VAL A 131 -3.70 -15.63 -26.94
N GLY A 132 -3.79 -16.07 -25.69
CA GLY A 132 -4.70 -15.51 -24.69
C GLY A 132 -3.98 -15.09 -23.42
N PHE A 133 -4.62 -14.20 -22.68
CA PHE A 133 -4.15 -13.72 -21.39
C PHE A 133 -5.00 -14.35 -20.28
N LEU A 134 -4.36 -15.08 -19.36
CA LEU A 134 -5.04 -15.62 -18.20
C LEU A 134 -5.49 -14.47 -17.30
N THR A 135 -6.79 -14.33 -17.14
CA THR A 135 -7.38 -13.36 -16.22
C THR A 135 -7.63 -14.06 -14.90
N ASN A 136 -7.09 -13.49 -13.81
CA ASN A 136 -7.10 -14.12 -12.50
C ASN A 136 -8.45 -13.92 -11.77
N GLU A 137 -9.56 -14.03 -12.50
CA GLU A 137 -10.89 -14.00 -11.93
C GLU A 137 -11.16 -15.37 -11.28
N GLN A 138 -11.28 -15.38 -9.95
CA GLN A 138 -11.54 -16.59 -9.17
C GLN A 138 -12.95 -17.13 -9.50
N TYR A 139 -13.06 -17.99 -10.52
CA TYR A 139 -14.30 -18.70 -10.88
C TYR A 139 -14.55 -19.95 -10.03
N ALA A 140 -14.33 -19.85 -8.72
CA ALA A 140 -14.58 -20.94 -7.78
C ALA A 140 -16.03 -21.49 -7.88
N LYS A 141 -17.00 -20.62 -8.21
CA LYS A 141 -18.43 -20.99 -8.35
C LYS A 141 -18.75 -21.84 -9.60
N ILE A 142 -18.03 -21.64 -10.71
CA ILE A 142 -18.28 -22.40 -11.95
C ILE A 142 -17.53 -23.73 -11.91
N SER A 143 -16.28 -23.72 -11.42
CA SER A 143 -15.47 -24.91 -11.20
C SER A 143 -16.17 -25.94 -10.29
N SER A 144 -16.81 -25.48 -9.21
CA SER A 144 -17.55 -26.36 -8.29
C SER A 144 -18.78 -27.02 -8.90
N SER A 145 -19.41 -26.39 -9.90
CA SER A 145 -20.63 -26.91 -10.54
C SER A 145 -20.33 -27.96 -11.62
N LEU A 146 -19.13 -27.91 -12.21
CA LEU A 146 -18.70 -28.79 -13.29
C LEU A 146 -17.64 -29.81 -12.86
N ASN A 147 -17.19 -29.77 -11.60
CA ASN A 147 -16.13 -30.60 -11.01
C ASN A 147 -14.87 -30.67 -11.88
N ARG A 148 -14.49 -29.54 -12.48
CA ARG A 148 -13.33 -29.39 -13.35
C ARG A 148 -12.64 -28.08 -13.07
N GLU A 149 -11.30 -28.11 -13.02
CA GLU A 149 -10.51 -26.89 -12.92
C GLU A 149 -10.67 -26.06 -14.20
N MET A 150 -11.07 -24.80 -14.03
CA MET A 150 -11.30 -23.87 -15.13
C MET A 150 -10.56 -22.56 -14.85
N VAL A 151 -10.06 -21.94 -15.91
CA VAL A 151 -9.40 -20.63 -15.86
C VAL A 151 -10.07 -19.70 -16.88
N SER A 152 -10.10 -18.40 -16.58
CA SER A 152 -10.60 -17.39 -17.52
C SER A 152 -9.46 -16.91 -18.41
N VAL A 153 -9.73 -16.85 -19.71
CA VAL A 153 -8.75 -16.44 -20.72
C VAL A 153 -9.37 -15.36 -21.59
N PHE A 154 -8.73 -14.21 -21.64
CA PHE A 154 -9.06 -13.16 -22.59
C PHE A 154 -8.27 -13.37 -23.89
N VAL A 155 -8.95 -13.58 -25.00
CA VAL A 155 -8.34 -13.66 -26.33
C VAL A 155 -8.52 -12.30 -27.02
N PRO A 156 -7.45 -11.51 -27.21
CA PRO A 156 -7.53 -10.29 -27.99
C PRO A 156 -7.73 -10.65 -29.46
N SER A 157 -8.82 -10.17 -30.04
CA SER A 157 -9.15 -10.28 -31.47
C SER A 157 -8.25 -9.43 -32.34
#